data_AF-A0A9P4HIC2-F1
#
_entry.id   AF-A0A9P4HIC2-F1
#
_cell.length_a   1.000
_cell.length_b   1.000
_cell.length_c   1.000
_cell.angle_alpha   90.00
_cell.angle_beta   90.00
_cell.angle_gamma   90.00
#
_symmetry.space_group_name_H-M   'P 1'
#
loop_
_entity.id
_entity.type
_entity.pdbx_description
1 polymer ?
#
loop_
_entity_poly.entity_id
_entity_poly.type
_entity_poly.pdbx_seq_one_letter_code
_entity_poly.pdbx_strand_id
1 'polypeptide(L)'
;MASAKQQENMLLTEHFTWPPISLIDDIINAINEVLYRCTDSFETGLLAADPALLGFADLYGKEGRTPERDEDGNDVYPEARLEIEEGVLKLETLMENAVDKNFDRLEIWTLRNVLCIGSGAGRGEEELVKWVRLGHYENLQAPSKDSKLDPEVLFNLRRKLVETQKLNAALEAEKNRNEAQIAKLRALLQPAIAPKREPRNSTSPAKATNGTENGAPFAFLTHTPAAQALGVQPLPQASVASTAAPESRTPLTTHTSFTTSQLPYLRQLLSSLKPHLPTTALPTSTNKNSDELSRERKVYLESQSKRILEKRGVDTKDGVEGAWEGRRPGAEEVRGLEALAQGLGRGRKEDIRMEDAGAGAVDGGEEMDTS
;
A
#
# COMPACT_ATOMS: atom_id res chain seq x y z
N MET A 1 1.18 51.42 -8.41
CA MET A 1 1.20 51.55 -6.93
C MET A 1 -0.15 51.12 -6.42
N ALA A 2 -0.23 50.33 -5.35
CA ALA A 2 -1.51 49.93 -4.77
C ALA A 2 -2.28 51.17 -4.28
N SER A 3 -3.60 51.19 -4.47
CA SER A 3 -4.45 52.26 -3.95
C SER A 3 -4.40 52.28 -2.41
N ALA A 4 -4.55 53.44 -1.77
CA ALA A 4 -4.52 53.56 -0.30
C ALA A 4 -5.51 52.60 0.38
N LYS A 5 -6.73 52.45 -0.19
CA LYS A 5 -7.73 51.48 0.27
C LYS A 5 -7.28 50.02 0.13
N GLN A 6 -6.49 49.73 -0.89
CA GLN A 6 -5.94 48.39 -1.10
C GLN A 6 -4.82 48.08 -0.09
N GLN A 7 -4.03 49.08 0.28
CA GLN A 7 -3.01 48.96 1.33
C GLN A 7 -3.65 48.78 2.71
N GLU A 8 -4.71 49.54 3.00
CA GLU A 8 -5.53 49.39 4.19
C GLU A 8 -6.13 47.99 4.30
N ASN A 9 -6.79 47.51 3.26
CA ASN A 9 -7.36 46.16 3.24
C ASN A 9 -6.27 45.08 3.43
N MET A 10 -5.09 45.25 2.85
CA MET A 10 -3.98 44.32 3.04
C MET A 10 -3.50 44.31 4.50
N LEU A 11 -3.39 45.49 5.11
CA LEU A 11 -2.94 45.65 6.50
C LEU A 11 -3.96 45.10 7.50
N LEU A 12 -5.24 45.37 7.27
CA LEU A 12 -6.34 44.81 8.06
C LEU A 12 -6.42 43.30 7.92
N THR A 13 -6.32 42.78 6.68
CA THR A 13 -6.33 41.33 6.43
C THR A 13 -5.14 40.65 7.10
N GLU A 14 -3.97 41.29 7.09
CA GLU A 14 -2.79 40.76 7.76
C GLU A 14 -2.95 40.79 9.29
N HIS A 15 -3.52 41.86 9.85
CA HIS A 15 -3.77 41.97 11.29
C HIS A 15 -4.78 40.92 11.77
N PHE A 16 -5.90 40.80 11.08
CA PHE A 16 -6.97 39.90 11.45
C PHE A 16 -6.71 38.46 11.04
N THR A 17 -5.79 38.22 10.10
CA THR A 17 -5.53 36.95 9.42
C THR A 17 -6.66 36.47 8.48
N TRP A 18 -7.71 37.27 8.34
CA TRP A 18 -8.86 37.04 7.46
C TRP A 18 -9.35 38.39 6.87
N PRO A 19 -9.99 38.39 5.69
CA PRO A 19 -10.48 39.62 5.07
C PRO A 19 -11.65 40.22 5.84
N PRO A 20 -11.65 41.53 6.19
CA PRO A 20 -12.72 42.18 6.96
C PRO A 20 -14.16 41.88 6.49
N ILE A 21 -14.37 41.75 5.18
CA ILE A 21 -15.67 41.43 4.59
C ILE A 21 -16.19 40.05 4.99
N SER A 22 -15.30 39.07 5.20
CA SER A 22 -15.67 37.70 5.55
C SER A 22 -16.35 37.59 6.92
N LEU A 23 -15.99 38.43 7.90
CA LEU A 23 -16.70 38.47 9.18
C LEU A 23 -18.16 38.90 9.00
N ILE A 24 -18.40 39.85 8.11
CA ILE A 24 -19.75 40.38 7.88
C ILE A 24 -20.57 39.33 7.12
N ASP A 25 -19.97 38.67 6.12
CA ASP A 25 -20.59 37.54 5.43
C ASP A 25 -21.01 36.44 6.41
N ASP A 26 -20.12 36.06 7.35
CA ASP A 26 -20.42 35.06 8.37
C ASP A 26 -21.54 35.49 9.32
N ILE A 27 -21.58 36.78 9.70
CA ILE A 27 -22.66 37.35 10.52
C ILE A 27 -24.00 37.28 9.78
N ILE A 28 -24.04 37.69 8.51
CA ILE A 28 -25.26 37.65 7.68
C ILE A 28 -25.74 36.21 7.53
N ASN A 29 -24.84 35.27 7.23
CA ASN A 29 -25.17 33.85 7.11
C ASN A 29 -25.75 33.28 8.42
N ALA A 30 -25.13 33.60 9.57
CA ALA A 30 -25.61 33.15 10.87
C ALA A 30 -27.01 33.71 11.20
N ILE A 31 -27.28 34.97 10.85
CA ILE A 31 -28.58 35.59 11.12
C ILE A 31 -29.66 35.01 10.21
N ASN A 32 -29.36 34.78 8.93
CA ASN A 32 -30.30 34.14 8.02
C ASN A 32 -30.62 32.72 8.50
N GLU A 33 -29.63 31.96 8.98
CA GLU A 33 -29.87 30.65 9.58
C GLU A 33 -30.77 30.74 10.84
N VAL A 34 -30.52 31.71 11.72
CA VAL A 34 -31.36 31.94 12.90
C VAL A 34 -32.78 32.38 12.52
N LEU A 35 -32.92 33.18 11.46
CA LEU A 35 -34.20 33.63 10.93
C LEU A 35 -35.06 32.43 10.52
N TYR A 36 -34.52 31.57 9.65
CA TYR A 36 -35.23 30.37 9.19
C TYR A 36 -35.58 29.42 10.32
N ARG A 37 -34.65 29.18 11.26
CA ARG A 37 -34.94 28.36 12.45
C ARG A 37 -36.04 28.97 13.32
N CYS A 38 -36.09 30.30 13.43
CA CYS A 38 -37.10 30.99 14.22
C CYS A 38 -38.46 30.94 13.54
N THR A 39 -38.54 31.12 12.21
CA THR A 39 -39.80 31.01 11.45
C THR A 39 -40.34 29.60 11.51
N ASP A 40 -39.49 28.58 11.33
CA ASP A 40 -39.89 27.17 11.47
C ASP A 40 -40.40 26.84 12.88
N SER A 41 -39.69 27.30 13.91
CA SER A 41 -40.10 27.12 15.30
C SER A 41 -41.39 27.88 15.62
N PHE A 42 -41.60 29.03 15.01
CA PHE A 42 -42.80 29.84 15.18
C PHE A 42 -44.01 29.18 14.50
N GLU A 43 -43.84 28.68 13.27
CA GLU A 43 -44.86 27.90 12.56
C GLU A 43 -45.26 26.65 13.35
N THR A 44 -44.27 25.87 13.78
CA THR A 44 -44.50 24.68 14.60
C THR A 44 -45.23 25.01 15.91
N GLY A 45 -44.87 26.13 16.54
CA GLY A 45 -45.51 26.61 17.76
C GLY A 45 -46.97 27.04 17.54
N LEU A 46 -47.25 27.73 16.44
CA LEU A 46 -48.62 28.15 16.09
C LEU A 46 -49.50 26.97 15.68
N LEU A 47 -48.96 25.99 14.94
CA LEU A 47 -49.69 24.79 14.55
C LEU A 47 -49.98 23.85 15.74
N ALA A 48 -49.18 23.93 16.81
CA ALA A 48 -49.40 23.19 18.05
C ALA A 48 -50.37 23.88 19.02
N ALA A 49 -50.60 25.19 18.86
CA ALA A 49 -51.55 25.93 19.67
C ALA A 49 -52.99 25.64 19.24
N ASP A 50 -53.92 25.71 20.20
CA ASP A 50 -55.34 25.56 19.93
C ASP A 50 -55.85 26.73 19.04
N PRO A 51 -56.42 26.46 17.86
CA PRO A 51 -56.99 27.48 16.98
C PRO A 51 -58.05 28.35 17.66
N ALA A 52 -58.77 27.84 18.66
CA ALA A 52 -59.74 28.64 19.41
C ALA A 52 -59.07 29.81 20.16
N LEU A 53 -57.86 29.60 20.71
CA LEU A 53 -57.09 30.62 21.44
C LEU A 53 -56.41 31.63 20.51
N LEU A 54 -56.16 31.23 19.26
CA LEU A 54 -55.58 32.08 18.21
C LEU A 54 -56.59 33.10 17.65
N GLY A 55 -57.87 33.02 18.08
CA GLY A 55 -58.92 33.95 17.69
C GLY A 55 -59.84 33.45 16.57
N PHE A 56 -59.65 32.22 16.08
CA PHE A 56 -60.51 31.65 15.05
C PHE A 56 -61.96 31.42 15.52
N ALA A 57 -62.16 31.16 16.82
CA ALA A 57 -63.49 31.09 17.43
C ALA A 57 -64.25 32.42 17.35
N ASP A 58 -63.56 33.54 17.59
CA ASP A 58 -64.13 34.89 17.49
C ASP A 58 -64.42 35.28 16.03
N LEU A 59 -63.59 34.82 15.08
CA LEU A 59 -63.82 35.03 13.64
C LEU A 59 -65.07 34.30 13.17
N TYR A 60 -65.20 33.01 13.50
CA TYR A 60 -66.38 32.22 13.16
C TYR A 60 -67.65 32.79 13.81
N GLY A 61 -67.55 33.28 15.05
CA GLY A 61 -68.64 33.96 15.74
C GLY A 61 -69.09 35.26 15.06
N LYS A 62 -68.16 36.01 14.46
CA LYS A 62 -68.46 37.24 13.69
C LYS A 62 -69.04 36.94 12.30
N GLU A 63 -68.59 35.87 11.68
CA GLU A 63 -69.06 35.43 10.35
C GLU A 63 -70.35 34.62 10.40
N GLY A 64 -70.82 34.26 11.61
CA GLY A 64 -72.00 33.42 11.80
C GLY A 64 -71.79 31.98 11.34
N ARG A 65 -70.54 31.51 11.28
CA ARG A 65 -70.16 30.16 10.86
C ARG A 65 -70.01 29.27 12.09
N THR A 66 -70.55 28.06 12.03
CA THR A 66 -70.32 27.04 13.07
C THR A 66 -69.08 26.23 12.73
N PRO A 67 -68.12 26.08 13.65
CA PRO A 67 -66.96 25.21 13.43
C PRO A 67 -67.39 23.76 13.27
N GLU A 68 -66.67 23.01 12.44
CA GLU A 68 -66.85 21.56 12.34
C GLU A 68 -66.30 20.92 13.62
N ARG A 69 -66.84 19.77 14.06
CA ARG A 69 -66.33 19.06 15.23
C ARG A 69 -65.62 17.77 14.82
N ASP A 70 -64.46 17.53 15.40
CA ASP A 70 -63.73 16.27 15.21
C ASP A 70 -64.40 15.10 15.97
N GLU A 71 -63.84 13.90 15.78
CA GLU A 71 -64.26 12.67 16.45
C GLU A 71 -64.15 12.75 17.99
N ASP A 72 -63.34 13.70 18.50
CA ASP A 72 -63.13 13.98 19.92
C ASP A 72 -64.05 15.10 20.48
N GLY A 73 -64.85 15.73 19.62
CA GLY A 73 -65.83 16.76 19.97
C GLY A 73 -65.26 18.18 20.12
N ASN A 74 -64.01 18.41 19.69
CA ASN A 74 -63.37 19.72 19.65
C ASN A 74 -63.74 20.47 18.36
N ASP A 75 -63.81 21.78 18.46
CA ASP A 75 -64.09 22.66 17.32
C ASP A 75 -62.85 22.75 16.42
N VAL A 76 -62.97 22.28 15.18
CA VAL A 76 -61.92 22.25 14.16
C VAL A 76 -62.09 23.44 13.21
N TYR A 77 -60.97 24.12 12.98
CA TYR A 77 -60.86 25.23 12.05
C TYR A 77 -59.92 24.83 10.92
N PRO A 78 -60.43 24.23 9.82
CA PRO A 78 -59.57 23.70 8.75
C PRO A 78 -58.79 24.80 8.02
N GLU A 79 -59.32 26.03 8.00
CA GLU A 79 -58.70 27.21 7.38
C GLU A 79 -57.53 27.76 8.22
N ALA A 80 -57.50 27.48 9.53
CA ALA A 80 -56.48 28.01 10.43
C ALA A 80 -55.06 27.58 10.05
N ARG A 81 -54.88 26.34 9.59
CA ARG A 81 -53.57 25.85 9.14
C ARG A 81 -53.07 26.61 7.92
N LEU A 82 -53.91 26.76 6.90
CA LEU A 82 -53.54 27.47 5.67
C LEU A 82 -53.28 28.95 5.92
N GLU A 83 -54.07 29.59 6.78
CA GLU A 83 -53.87 31.01 7.13
C GLU A 83 -52.58 31.21 7.95
N ILE A 84 -52.24 30.29 8.86
CA ILE A 84 -50.98 30.30 9.60
C ILE A 84 -49.80 30.13 8.62
N GLU A 85 -49.84 29.15 7.73
CA GLU A 85 -48.79 28.93 6.72
C GLU A 85 -48.59 30.17 5.83
N GLU A 86 -49.68 30.76 5.32
CA GLU A 86 -49.62 31.98 4.51
C GLU A 86 -49.09 33.19 5.32
N GLY A 87 -49.50 33.31 6.58
CA GLY A 87 -49.05 34.36 7.49
C GLY A 87 -47.57 34.26 7.83
N VAL A 88 -47.09 33.05 8.11
CA VAL A 88 -45.67 32.76 8.37
C VAL A 88 -44.83 33.04 7.12
N LEU A 89 -45.28 32.61 5.94
CA LEU A 89 -44.57 32.88 4.68
C LEU A 89 -44.46 34.39 4.40
N LYS A 90 -45.53 35.16 4.64
CA LYS A 90 -45.51 36.62 4.53
C LYS A 90 -44.55 37.25 5.54
N LEU A 91 -44.53 36.75 6.77
CA LEU A 91 -43.63 37.23 7.82
C LEU A 91 -42.17 36.93 7.47
N GLU A 92 -41.87 35.74 6.99
CA GLU A 92 -40.55 35.32 6.54
C GLU A 92 -40.04 36.25 5.43
N THR A 93 -40.84 36.44 4.36
CA THR A 93 -40.50 37.34 3.25
C THR A 93 -40.24 38.78 3.72
N LEU A 94 -41.04 39.26 4.68
CA LEU A 94 -40.87 40.59 5.26
C LEU A 94 -39.60 40.68 6.10
N MET A 95 -39.32 39.67 6.92
CA MET A 95 -38.12 39.63 7.75
C MET A 95 -36.86 39.50 6.91
N GLU A 96 -36.85 38.71 5.84
CA GLU A 96 -35.73 38.62 4.90
C GLU A 96 -35.38 40.00 4.33
N ASN A 97 -36.36 40.72 3.79
CA ASN A 97 -36.14 42.06 3.24
C ASN A 97 -35.68 43.05 4.31
N ALA A 98 -36.25 42.97 5.51
CA ALA A 98 -35.87 43.84 6.62
C ALA A 98 -34.45 43.54 7.12
N VAL A 99 -34.06 42.27 7.21
CA VAL A 99 -32.72 41.82 7.60
C VAL A 99 -31.73 42.25 6.54
N ASP A 100 -31.92 41.86 5.27
CA ASP A 100 -31.05 42.21 4.14
C ASP A 100 -30.71 43.72 4.12
N LYS A 101 -31.73 44.58 4.11
CA LYS A 101 -31.54 46.03 4.07
C LYS A 101 -30.86 46.62 5.30
N ASN A 102 -31.10 46.07 6.49
CA ASN A 102 -30.48 46.57 7.72
C ASN A 102 -29.05 46.06 7.86
N PHE A 103 -28.78 44.84 7.40
CA PHE A 103 -27.45 44.25 7.42
C PHE A 103 -26.54 44.77 6.30
N ASP A 104 -27.08 45.16 5.15
CA ASP A 104 -26.36 45.98 4.16
C ASP A 104 -25.86 47.31 4.78
N ARG A 105 -26.72 47.96 5.59
CA ARG A 105 -26.35 49.21 6.29
C ARG A 105 -25.30 48.94 7.36
N LEU A 106 -25.42 47.82 8.07
CA LEU A 106 -24.42 47.40 9.04
C LEU A 106 -23.08 47.13 8.35
N GLU A 107 -23.08 46.44 7.21
CA GLU A 107 -21.87 46.16 6.42
C GLU A 107 -21.18 47.47 6.05
N ILE A 108 -21.93 48.39 5.45
CA ILE A 108 -21.38 49.70 5.04
C ILE A 108 -20.87 50.47 6.27
N TRP A 109 -21.60 50.46 7.38
CA TRP A 109 -21.20 51.20 8.58
C TRP A 109 -19.96 50.60 9.25
N THR A 110 -19.90 49.28 9.36
CA THR A 110 -18.78 48.57 9.99
C THR A 110 -17.50 48.70 9.17
N LEU A 111 -17.56 48.53 7.84
CA LEU A 111 -16.41 48.72 6.95
C LEU A 111 -15.93 50.17 6.87
N ARG A 112 -16.79 51.15 7.16
CA ARG A 112 -16.42 52.58 7.12
C ARG A 112 -15.98 53.17 8.46
N ASN A 113 -16.35 52.56 9.59
CA ASN A 113 -16.09 53.15 10.91
C ASN A 113 -15.33 52.24 11.87
N VAL A 114 -15.50 50.92 11.78
CA VAL A 114 -14.91 49.96 12.73
C VAL A 114 -13.71 49.25 12.11
N LEU A 115 -13.90 48.66 10.94
CA LEU A 115 -12.90 47.89 10.21
C LEU A 115 -12.21 48.77 9.17
N CYS A 116 -11.75 49.94 9.59
CA CYS A 116 -11.06 50.91 8.74
C CYS A 116 -9.92 51.60 9.49
N ILE A 117 -8.93 52.08 8.74
CA ILE A 117 -7.78 52.83 9.23
C ILE A 117 -7.78 54.17 8.49
N GLY A 118 -8.32 55.21 9.13
CA GLY A 118 -8.31 56.57 8.60
C GLY A 118 -9.42 56.90 7.60
N SER A 119 -10.61 56.30 7.74
CA SER A 119 -11.80 56.60 6.92
C SER A 119 -12.59 57.84 7.41
N GLY A 120 -12.09 58.59 8.39
CA GLY A 120 -12.69 59.87 8.77
C GLY A 120 -12.39 60.93 7.70
N ALA A 121 -13.40 61.71 7.33
CA ALA A 121 -13.34 62.72 6.27
C ALA A 121 -12.41 63.93 6.56
N GLY A 122 -11.30 63.74 7.26
CA GLY A 122 -10.25 64.72 7.47
C GLY A 122 -9.15 64.57 6.42
N ARG A 123 -8.78 65.68 5.76
CA ARG A 123 -7.74 65.80 4.69
C ARG A 123 -6.32 65.33 5.07
N GLY A 124 -6.11 64.65 6.20
CA GLY A 124 -4.82 64.13 6.65
C GLY A 124 -4.82 62.65 7.09
N GLU A 125 -5.96 61.96 7.03
CA GLU A 125 -6.08 60.59 7.57
C GLU A 125 -5.70 59.49 6.57
N GLU A 126 -5.69 59.77 5.26
CA GLU A 126 -5.21 58.83 4.23
C GLU A 126 -3.72 58.49 4.37
N GLU A 127 -2.95 59.33 5.08
CA GLU A 127 -1.56 59.05 5.39
C GLU A 127 -1.38 58.19 6.63
N LEU A 128 -2.41 58.04 7.48
CA LEU A 128 -2.32 57.28 8.73
C LEU A 128 -1.94 55.82 8.46
N VAL A 129 -2.46 55.24 7.38
CA VAL A 129 -2.14 53.88 6.92
C VAL A 129 -0.64 53.67 6.73
N LYS A 130 0.12 54.70 6.33
CA LYS A 130 1.58 54.62 6.15
C LYS A 130 2.35 54.63 7.47
N TRP A 131 1.73 55.12 8.54
CA TRP A 131 2.34 55.25 9.86
C TRP A 131 1.98 54.09 10.80
N VAL A 132 0.91 53.33 10.51
CA VAL A 132 0.59 52.15 11.32
C VAL A 132 1.49 50.97 10.95
N ARG A 133 2.06 50.35 11.97
CA ARG A 133 2.94 49.19 11.87
C ARG A 133 2.37 48.11 12.77
N LEU A 134 2.17 46.90 12.23
CA LEU A 134 1.71 45.76 13.01
C LEU A 134 2.84 45.23 13.90
N GLY A 135 2.50 44.58 15.01
CA GLY A 135 3.48 44.13 16.02
C GLY A 135 4.55 43.19 15.45
N HIS A 136 4.22 42.32 14.49
CA HIS A 136 5.20 41.42 13.88
C HIS A 136 6.21 42.14 12.98
N TYR A 137 5.96 43.38 12.59
CA TYR A 137 6.93 44.17 11.86
C TYR A 137 7.98 44.80 12.76
N GLU A 138 7.82 44.88 14.09
CA GLU A 138 8.69 45.65 15.01
C GLU A 138 10.19 45.34 14.85
N ASN A 139 10.52 44.06 14.62
CA ASN A 139 11.90 43.57 14.48
C ASN A 139 12.37 43.43 13.03
N LEU A 140 11.53 43.76 12.03
CA LEU A 140 11.94 43.78 10.64
C LEU A 140 12.75 45.04 10.34
N GLN A 141 14.03 44.84 10.03
CA GLN A 141 14.86 45.87 9.40
C GLN A 141 14.54 45.89 7.91
N ALA A 142 14.34 47.08 7.34
CA ALA A 142 14.21 47.22 5.89
C ALA A 142 15.46 46.64 5.22
N PRO A 143 15.34 45.68 4.30
CA PRO A 143 16.50 45.08 3.66
C PRO A 143 17.31 46.18 2.95
N SER A 144 18.63 46.14 3.07
CA SER A 144 19.51 47.06 2.34
C SER A 144 19.26 46.91 0.84
N LYS A 145 19.20 48.04 0.10
CA LYS A 145 19.00 48.04 -1.36
C LYS A 145 20.02 47.20 -2.14
N ASP A 146 21.15 46.86 -1.53
CA ASP A 146 22.13 45.91 -2.07
C ASP A 146 21.72 44.47 -1.74
N SER A 147 20.69 43.99 -2.41
CA SER A 147 20.36 42.56 -2.43
C SER A 147 21.46 41.82 -3.19
N LYS A 148 22.42 41.22 -2.48
CA LYS A 148 23.25 40.11 -3.01
C LYS A 148 22.43 38.83 -3.29
N LEU A 149 21.11 38.92 -3.16
CA LEU A 149 20.15 37.86 -3.41
C LEU A 149 19.68 37.93 -4.87
N ASP A 150 20.59 37.63 -5.80
CA ASP A 150 20.23 37.58 -7.21
C ASP A 150 19.24 36.44 -7.44
N PRO A 151 18.25 36.61 -8.35
CA PRO A 151 17.29 35.55 -8.69
C PRO A 151 18.01 34.27 -9.13
N GLU A 152 19.18 34.40 -9.75
CA GLU A 152 20.04 33.29 -10.15
C GLU A 152 20.55 32.47 -8.94
N VAL A 153 20.94 33.12 -7.85
CA VAL A 153 21.35 32.44 -6.60
C VAL A 153 20.17 31.67 -6.01
N LEU A 154 18.97 32.24 -6.08
CA LEU A 154 17.74 31.60 -5.60
C LEU A 154 17.38 30.39 -6.47
N PHE A 155 17.45 30.50 -7.80
CA PHE A 155 17.25 29.37 -8.71
C PHE A 155 18.27 28.25 -8.48
N ASN A 156 19.55 28.61 -8.30
CA ASN A 156 20.60 27.64 -7.97
C ASN A 156 20.35 26.94 -6.64
N LEU A 157 19.88 27.66 -5.61
CA LEU A 157 19.52 27.08 -4.31
C LEU A 157 18.31 26.16 -4.42
N ARG A 158 17.27 26.56 -5.16
CA ARG A 158 16.10 25.70 -5.44
C ARG A 158 16.50 24.44 -6.18
N ARG A 159 17.35 24.55 -7.20
CA ARG A 159 17.88 23.38 -7.92
C ARG A 159 18.68 22.47 -6.99
N LYS A 160 19.55 23.05 -6.16
CA LYS A 160 20.31 22.29 -5.16
C LYS A 160 19.39 21.56 -4.18
N LEU A 161 18.33 22.21 -3.70
CA LEU A 161 17.34 21.62 -2.82
C LEU A 161 16.66 20.42 -3.51
N VAL A 162 16.17 20.58 -4.74
CA VAL A 162 15.54 19.49 -5.50
C VAL A 162 16.48 18.31 -5.70
N GLU A 163 17.74 18.56 -6.08
CA GLU A 163 18.73 17.49 -6.22
C GLU A 163 19.04 16.80 -4.89
N THR A 164 19.13 17.56 -3.79
CA THR A 164 19.32 16.96 -2.46
C THR A 164 18.12 16.14 -1.99
N GLN A 165 16.89 16.55 -2.32
CA GLN A 165 15.68 15.77 -2.04
C GLN A 165 15.64 14.48 -2.86
N LYS A 166 15.98 14.55 -4.15
CA LYS A 166 16.07 13.39 -5.03
C LYS A 166 17.13 12.39 -4.54
N LEU A 167 18.28 12.90 -4.13
CA LEU A 167 19.34 12.08 -3.53
C LEU A 167 18.86 11.43 -2.23
N ASN A 168 18.17 12.17 -1.34
CA ASN A 168 17.66 11.61 -0.11
C ASN A 168 16.64 10.50 -0.36
N ALA A 169 15.70 10.70 -1.29
CA ALA A 169 14.74 9.67 -1.68
C ALA A 169 15.42 8.40 -2.23
N ALA A 170 16.48 8.56 -3.05
CA ALA A 170 17.26 7.44 -3.55
C ALA A 170 18.02 6.72 -2.43
N LEU A 171 18.58 7.45 -1.46
CA LEU A 171 19.28 6.89 -0.32
C LEU A 171 18.32 6.12 0.58
N GLU A 172 17.13 6.65 0.86
CA GLU A 172 16.09 5.96 1.61
C GLU A 172 15.63 4.67 0.91
N ALA A 173 15.48 4.70 -0.42
CA ALA A 173 15.16 3.50 -1.19
C ALA A 173 16.26 2.43 -1.11
N GLU A 174 17.54 2.82 -1.22
CA GLU A 174 18.67 1.91 -1.07
C GLU A 174 18.82 1.39 0.37
N LYS A 175 18.58 2.24 1.37
CA LYS A 175 18.54 1.84 2.77
C LYS A 175 17.47 0.75 2.97
N ASN A 176 16.26 0.97 2.47
CA ASN A 176 15.17 -0.01 2.57
C ASN A 176 15.50 -1.32 1.83
N ARG A 177 16.15 -1.24 0.66
CA ARG A 177 16.61 -2.41 -0.09
C ARG A 177 17.67 -3.19 0.69
N ASN A 178 18.64 -2.50 1.27
CA ASN A 178 19.70 -3.10 2.09
C ASN A 178 19.11 -3.72 3.35
N GLU A 179 18.18 -3.05 4.03
CA GLU A 179 17.46 -3.61 5.17
C GLU A 179 16.66 -4.86 4.81
N ALA A 180 15.98 -4.88 3.66
CA ALA A 180 15.28 -6.07 3.17
C ALA A 180 16.25 -7.21 2.82
N GLN A 181 17.40 -6.91 2.22
CA GLN A 181 18.45 -7.90 1.97
C GLN A 181 19.03 -8.44 3.27
N ILE A 182 19.34 -7.58 4.23
CA ILE A 182 19.82 -7.96 5.56
C ILE A 182 18.74 -8.80 6.27
N ALA A 183 17.46 -8.45 6.18
CA ALA A 183 16.37 -9.23 6.74
C ALA A 183 16.29 -10.62 6.10
N LYS A 184 16.45 -10.72 4.78
CA LYS A 184 16.53 -12.01 4.08
C LYS A 184 17.74 -12.83 4.55
N LEU A 185 18.93 -12.23 4.59
CA LEU A 185 20.15 -12.89 5.06
C LEU A 185 20.04 -13.31 6.53
N ARG A 186 19.43 -12.48 7.37
CA ARG A 186 19.12 -12.82 8.78
C ARG A 186 18.10 -13.94 8.86
N ALA A 187 17.07 -13.97 8.03
CA ALA A 187 16.11 -15.08 7.97
C ALA A 187 16.74 -16.38 7.46
N LEU A 188 17.77 -16.30 6.61
CA LEU A 188 18.58 -17.47 6.22
C LEU A 188 19.45 -17.98 7.38
N LEU A 189 20.01 -17.07 8.19
CA LEU A 189 20.95 -17.38 9.28
C LEU A 189 20.27 -17.72 10.62
N GLN A 190 19.12 -17.11 10.91
CA GLN A 190 18.34 -17.33 12.13
C GLN A 190 17.02 -18.02 11.79
N PRO A 191 16.72 -19.20 12.36
CA PRO A 191 15.37 -19.73 12.31
C PRO A 191 14.44 -18.71 12.99
N ALA A 192 13.47 -18.19 12.25
CA ALA A 192 12.54 -17.18 12.75
C ALA A 192 11.90 -17.67 14.06
N ILE A 193 12.15 -16.94 15.15
CA ILE A 193 11.36 -17.08 16.38
C ILE A 193 9.95 -16.63 16.00
N ALA A 194 9.04 -17.60 15.86
CA ALA A 194 7.63 -17.29 15.70
C ALA A 194 7.18 -16.43 16.91
N PRO A 195 6.49 -15.29 16.69
CA PRO A 195 5.89 -14.58 17.81
C PRO A 195 4.85 -15.50 18.45
N LYS A 196 4.90 -15.57 19.78
CA LYS A 196 4.04 -16.34 20.68
C LYS A 196 2.57 -16.14 20.27
N ARG A 197 2.00 -17.11 19.54
CA ARG A 197 0.59 -17.11 19.16
C ARG A 197 -0.22 -17.55 20.38
N GLU A 198 -0.87 -16.61 21.04
CA GLU A 198 -1.78 -16.89 22.15
C GLU A 198 -2.94 -17.81 21.69
N PRO A 199 -3.39 -18.76 22.53
CA PRO A 199 -4.45 -19.68 22.17
C PRO A 199 -5.81 -18.96 22.19
N ARG A 200 -6.34 -18.63 21.01
CA ARG A 200 -7.76 -18.26 20.87
C ARG A 200 -8.57 -19.56 20.70
N ASN A 201 -9.36 -19.89 21.71
CA ASN A 201 -10.44 -20.87 21.61
C ASN A 201 -11.52 -20.33 20.67
N SER A 202 -11.72 -20.96 19.52
CA SER A 202 -13.04 -21.02 18.87
C SER A 202 -13.07 -22.10 17.81
N THR A 203 -14.07 -22.96 17.93
CA THR A 203 -14.38 -24.09 17.06
C THR A 203 -14.97 -23.60 15.74
N SER A 204 -14.31 -23.87 14.61
CA SER A 204 -14.91 -23.94 13.26
C SER A 204 -13.90 -24.60 12.29
N PRO A 205 -14.32 -25.53 11.42
CA PRO A 205 -13.41 -26.25 10.53
C PRO A 205 -13.11 -25.41 9.28
N ALA A 206 -11.98 -24.71 9.29
CA ALA A 206 -11.50 -23.96 8.13
C ALA A 206 -10.49 -24.79 7.32
N LYS A 207 -10.97 -25.22 6.15
CA LYS A 207 -10.27 -25.38 4.85
C LYS A 207 -8.76 -25.07 4.87
N ALA A 208 -7.95 -26.10 4.58
CA ALA A 208 -6.50 -26.00 4.42
C ALA A 208 -6.14 -25.04 3.27
N THR A 209 -5.69 -23.83 3.63
CA THR A 209 -4.96 -22.94 2.74
C THR A 209 -3.47 -23.18 2.93
N ASN A 210 -2.79 -23.54 1.84
CA ASN A 210 -1.34 -23.72 1.75
C ASN A 210 -0.60 -22.54 2.40
N GLY A 211 -0.13 -22.77 3.62
CA GLY A 211 0.79 -21.88 4.31
C GLY A 211 2.17 -22.04 3.70
N THR A 212 2.67 -20.96 3.10
CA THR A 212 4.08 -20.76 2.78
C THR A 212 4.93 -21.19 3.98
N GLU A 213 5.89 -22.06 3.70
CA GLU A 213 6.79 -22.68 4.65
C GLU A 213 7.55 -21.62 5.45
N ASN A 214 7.04 -21.25 6.63
CA ASN A 214 7.82 -20.61 7.70
C ASN A 214 8.71 -21.66 8.40
N GLY A 215 9.36 -22.52 7.63
CA GLY A 215 10.46 -23.36 8.08
C GLY A 215 11.76 -22.64 7.72
N ALA A 216 12.71 -22.56 8.63
CA ALA A 216 14.03 -22.02 8.29
C ALA A 216 14.53 -22.70 7.01
N PRO A 217 15.01 -21.97 5.99
CA PRO A 217 15.18 -22.51 4.63
C PRO A 217 16.22 -23.64 4.54
N PHE A 218 17.11 -23.75 5.53
CA PHE A 218 18.07 -24.85 5.65
C PHE A 218 17.63 -25.97 6.62
N ALA A 219 16.45 -25.87 7.22
CA ALA A 219 15.92 -26.88 8.14
C ALA A 219 15.75 -28.24 7.46
N PHE A 220 15.44 -28.29 6.15
CA PHE A 220 15.38 -29.55 5.40
C PHE A 220 16.68 -30.36 5.49
N LEU A 221 17.85 -29.70 5.53
CA LEU A 221 19.15 -30.38 5.57
C LEU A 221 19.40 -31.09 6.91
N THR A 222 18.75 -30.65 7.98
CA THR A 222 18.97 -31.17 9.34
C THR A 222 17.77 -31.95 9.90
N HIS A 223 16.56 -31.74 9.37
CA HIS A 223 15.33 -32.34 9.87
C HIS A 223 14.84 -33.55 9.05
N THR A 224 15.52 -33.92 7.96
CA THR A 224 15.18 -35.14 7.21
C THR A 224 15.50 -36.40 8.03
N PRO A 225 14.68 -37.47 7.91
CA PRO A 225 14.92 -38.73 8.64
C PRO A 225 16.26 -39.37 8.29
N ALA A 226 16.76 -39.15 7.07
CA ALA A 226 18.11 -39.55 6.66
C ALA A 226 19.20 -38.79 7.43
N ALA A 227 19.04 -37.49 7.66
CA ALA A 227 19.99 -36.69 8.44
C ALA A 227 20.04 -37.13 9.92
N GLN A 228 18.88 -37.46 10.51
CA GLN A 228 18.80 -38.03 11.86
C GLN A 228 19.49 -39.39 11.97
N ALA A 229 19.33 -40.26 10.95
CA ALA A 229 20.02 -41.55 10.91
C ALA A 229 21.55 -41.41 10.81
N LEU A 230 22.06 -40.35 10.18
CA LEU A 230 23.48 -40.00 10.13
C LEU A 230 23.98 -39.24 11.38
N GLY A 231 23.14 -39.08 12.41
CA GLY A 231 23.51 -38.37 13.64
C GLY A 231 23.68 -36.86 13.47
N VAL A 232 23.20 -36.29 12.36
CA VAL A 232 23.14 -34.84 12.17
C VAL A 232 22.02 -34.32 13.06
N GLN A 233 22.38 -33.70 14.18
CA GLN A 233 21.41 -33.17 15.13
C GLN A 233 20.64 -32.00 14.49
N PRO A 234 19.29 -31.97 14.58
CA PRO A 234 18.54 -30.80 14.16
C PRO A 234 19.00 -29.58 14.97
N LEU A 235 19.16 -28.41 14.33
CA LEU A 235 19.32 -27.17 15.08
C LEU A 235 18.17 -27.06 16.08
N PRO A 236 18.40 -26.62 17.33
CA PRO A 236 17.34 -26.51 18.32
C PRO A 236 16.24 -25.61 17.77
N GLN A 237 15.05 -26.17 17.55
CA GLN A 237 13.83 -25.39 17.54
C GLN A 237 13.76 -24.70 18.90
N ALA A 238 13.58 -23.38 18.90
CA ALA A 238 13.73 -22.50 20.07
C ALA A 238 12.65 -22.70 21.16
N SER A 239 12.38 -23.94 21.58
CA SER A 239 11.46 -24.29 22.67
C SER A 239 12.11 -25.12 23.78
N VAL A 240 13.39 -25.47 23.69
CA VAL A 240 14.12 -26.09 24.81
C VAL A 240 15.42 -25.33 25.04
N ALA A 241 15.41 -24.49 26.07
CA ALA A 241 16.61 -23.93 26.65
C ALA A 241 17.41 -25.06 27.31
N SER A 242 18.30 -25.71 26.56
CA SER A 242 19.40 -26.46 27.12
C SER A 242 20.65 -25.58 27.13
N THR A 243 21.08 -25.22 28.34
CA THR A 243 22.29 -24.48 28.69
C THR A 243 23.57 -25.32 28.47
N ALA A 244 23.73 -25.91 27.29
CA ALA A 244 24.95 -26.59 26.90
C ALA A 244 25.56 -25.87 25.69
N ALA A 245 26.84 -25.51 25.80
CA ALA A 245 27.61 -24.90 24.73
C ALA A 245 27.47 -25.70 23.41
N PRO A 246 27.45 -25.05 22.24
CA PRO A 246 27.38 -25.74 20.97
C PRO A 246 28.72 -26.45 20.75
N GLU A 247 28.84 -27.70 21.20
CA GLU A 247 29.92 -28.55 20.75
C GLU A 247 29.82 -28.60 19.22
N SER A 248 30.89 -28.18 18.54
CA SER A 248 31.03 -28.23 17.08
C SER A 248 31.10 -29.69 16.63
N ARG A 249 30.00 -30.42 16.76
CA ARG A 249 29.86 -31.78 16.27
C ARG A 249 29.68 -31.67 14.77
N THR A 250 30.71 -32.07 14.02
CA THR A 250 30.68 -32.17 12.55
C THR A 250 30.51 -33.65 12.15
N PRO A 251 29.38 -34.30 12.49
CA PRO A 251 29.19 -35.74 12.29
C PRO A 251 29.35 -36.13 10.81
N LEU A 252 28.93 -35.26 9.90
CA LEU A 252 29.10 -35.45 8.47
C LEU A 252 30.58 -35.51 8.08
N THR A 253 31.41 -34.59 8.59
CA THR A 253 32.86 -34.57 8.35
C THR A 253 33.53 -35.80 8.95
N THR A 254 33.15 -36.23 10.16
CA THR A 254 33.75 -37.40 10.81
C THR A 254 33.34 -38.72 10.17
N HIS A 255 32.08 -38.88 9.77
CA HIS A 255 31.60 -40.08 9.08
C HIS A 255 32.19 -40.18 7.67
N THR A 256 32.29 -39.06 6.94
CA THR A 256 32.95 -39.05 5.62
C THR A 256 34.45 -39.30 5.73
N SER A 257 35.16 -38.69 6.70
CA SER A 257 36.59 -38.97 6.90
C SER A 257 36.84 -40.41 7.34
N PHE A 258 35.98 -40.96 8.20
CA PHE A 258 36.10 -42.35 8.64
C PHE A 258 35.82 -43.33 7.49
N THR A 259 34.71 -43.17 6.76
CA THR A 259 34.38 -44.05 5.62
C THR A 259 35.43 -43.98 4.52
N THR A 260 35.95 -42.78 4.20
CA THR A 260 37.05 -42.64 3.25
C THR A 260 38.33 -43.30 3.75
N SER A 261 38.64 -43.23 5.05
CA SER A 261 39.78 -43.95 5.62
C SER A 261 39.62 -45.48 5.65
N GLN A 262 38.39 -46.00 5.76
CA GLN A 262 38.14 -47.45 5.83
C GLN A 262 38.00 -48.12 4.45
N LEU A 263 37.72 -47.35 3.40
CA LEU A 263 37.59 -47.86 2.04
C LEU A 263 38.84 -48.61 1.52
N PRO A 264 40.07 -48.11 1.72
CA PRO A 264 41.28 -48.83 1.35
C PRO A 264 41.44 -50.17 2.09
N TYR A 265 41.09 -50.22 3.37
CA TYR A 265 41.16 -51.44 4.18
C TYR A 265 40.16 -52.50 3.71
N LEU A 266 38.93 -52.09 3.37
CA LEU A 266 37.95 -52.99 2.74
C LEU A 266 38.39 -53.48 1.36
N ARG A 267 39.05 -52.63 0.55
CA ARG A 267 39.62 -53.06 -0.73
C ARG A 267 40.71 -54.11 -0.54
N GLN A 268 41.55 -53.94 0.48
CA GLN A 268 42.58 -54.91 0.83
C GLN A 268 41.98 -56.22 1.34
N LEU A 269 40.97 -56.18 2.21
CA LEU A 269 40.24 -57.36 2.67
C LEU A 269 39.49 -58.08 1.54
N LEU A 270 38.87 -57.35 0.61
CA LEU A 270 38.27 -57.95 -0.58
C LEU A 270 39.33 -58.59 -1.48
N SER A 271 40.50 -57.96 -1.63
CA SER A 271 41.59 -58.57 -2.40
C SER A 271 42.11 -59.86 -1.75
N SER A 272 42.09 -59.96 -0.41
CA SER A 272 42.48 -61.16 0.31
C SER A 272 41.38 -62.23 0.39
N LEU A 273 40.10 -61.85 0.43
CA LEU A 273 38.96 -62.79 0.46
C LEU A 273 38.57 -63.32 -0.93
N LYS A 274 38.80 -62.54 -1.99
CA LYS A 274 38.55 -62.96 -3.40
C LYS A 274 39.19 -64.30 -3.78
N PRO A 275 40.43 -64.65 -3.39
CA PRO A 275 41.00 -65.96 -3.65
C PRO A 275 40.45 -67.10 -2.75
N HIS A 276 39.71 -66.79 -1.66
CA HIS A 276 39.09 -67.78 -0.76
C HIS A 276 37.59 -68.04 -1.03
N LEU A 277 36.94 -67.19 -1.83
CA LEU A 277 35.59 -67.44 -2.36
C LEU A 277 35.44 -68.71 -3.23
N PRO A 278 36.42 -69.17 -4.03
CA PRO A 278 36.27 -70.42 -4.78
C PRO A 278 36.31 -71.68 -3.91
N THR A 279 36.76 -71.61 -2.65
CA THR A 279 36.86 -72.78 -1.75
C THR A 279 35.74 -72.88 -0.70
N THR A 280 34.81 -71.93 -0.67
CA THR A 280 33.59 -71.98 0.15
C THR A 280 32.35 -71.57 -0.66
N ALA A 281 32.26 -72.09 -1.89
CA ALA A 281 31.02 -72.05 -2.66
C ALA A 281 29.96 -72.93 -1.97
N LEU A 282 29.12 -72.33 -1.13
CA LEU A 282 27.77 -72.85 -0.92
C LEU A 282 27.06 -72.85 -2.28
N PRO A 283 26.27 -73.89 -2.61
CA PRO A 283 25.65 -74.01 -3.92
C PRO A 283 24.72 -72.82 -4.17
N THR A 284 24.92 -72.19 -5.32
CA THR A 284 23.98 -71.27 -5.96
C THR A 284 22.60 -71.91 -5.98
N SER A 285 21.74 -71.55 -5.02
CA SER A 285 20.32 -71.81 -5.13
C SER A 285 19.81 -70.97 -6.30
N THR A 286 19.65 -71.61 -7.44
CA THR A 286 18.83 -71.10 -8.53
C THR A 286 17.38 -71.07 -8.06
N ASN A 287 17.02 -70.04 -7.29
CA ASN A 287 15.67 -69.78 -6.80
C ASN A 287 14.76 -69.34 -7.97
N LYS A 288 14.36 -70.29 -8.82
CA LYS A 288 13.36 -70.09 -9.88
C LYS A 288 12.03 -69.53 -9.34
N ASN A 289 11.72 -69.76 -8.07
CA ASN A 289 10.50 -69.26 -7.42
C ASN A 289 10.50 -67.73 -7.20
N SER A 290 11.66 -67.08 -7.09
CA SER A 290 11.75 -65.61 -6.91
C SER A 290 11.33 -64.88 -8.19
N ASP A 291 11.70 -65.41 -9.34
CA ASP A 291 11.33 -64.83 -10.64
C ASP A 291 9.85 -65.04 -10.94
N GLU A 292 9.27 -66.17 -10.51
CA GLU A 292 7.83 -66.43 -10.64
C GLU A 292 7.01 -65.48 -9.75
N LEU A 293 7.36 -65.34 -8.46
CA LEU A 293 6.75 -64.35 -7.56
C LEU A 293 6.92 -62.91 -8.06
N SER A 294 8.07 -62.58 -8.66
CA SER A 294 8.30 -61.25 -9.23
C SER A 294 7.48 -61.00 -10.48
N ARG A 295 7.25 -62.02 -11.31
CA ARG A 295 6.37 -61.96 -12.48
C ARG A 295 4.91 -61.84 -12.05
N GLU A 296 4.45 -62.66 -11.10
CA GLU A 296 3.10 -62.57 -10.54
C GLU A 296 2.83 -61.19 -9.93
N ARG A 297 3.80 -60.64 -9.19
CA ARG A 297 3.68 -59.30 -8.60
C ARG A 297 3.64 -58.19 -9.65
N LYS A 298 4.41 -58.33 -10.73
CA LYS A 298 4.36 -57.40 -11.88
C LYS A 298 3.01 -57.44 -12.58
N VAL A 299 2.51 -58.64 -12.88
CA VAL A 299 1.18 -58.83 -13.49
C VAL A 299 0.08 -58.26 -12.58
N TYR A 300 0.21 -58.43 -11.25
CA TYR A 300 -0.74 -57.85 -10.30
C TYR A 300 -0.68 -56.32 -10.28
N LEU A 301 0.51 -55.72 -10.21
CA LEU A 301 0.70 -54.27 -10.29
C LEU A 301 0.14 -53.69 -11.59
N GLU A 302 0.41 -54.36 -12.71
CA GLU A 302 -0.07 -53.96 -14.04
C GLU A 302 -1.61 -54.07 -14.13
N SER A 303 -2.20 -55.12 -13.56
CA SER A 303 -3.67 -55.28 -13.51
C SER A 303 -4.35 -54.19 -12.65
N GLN A 304 -3.72 -53.78 -11.55
CA GLN A 304 -4.22 -52.70 -10.69
C GLN A 304 -4.08 -51.34 -11.37
N SER A 305 -2.92 -51.06 -12.01
CA SER A 305 -2.75 -49.83 -12.76
C SER A 305 -3.72 -49.74 -13.94
N LYS A 306 -3.96 -50.85 -14.65
CA LYS A 306 -4.94 -50.94 -15.74
C LYS A 306 -6.35 -50.63 -15.25
N ARG A 307 -6.79 -51.26 -14.16
CA ARG A 307 -8.14 -51.03 -13.59
C ARG A 307 -8.35 -49.60 -13.11
N ILE A 308 -7.31 -48.94 -12.61
CA ILE A 308 -7.34 -47.53 -12.20
C ILE A 308 -7.39 -46.60 -13.42
N LEU A 309 -6.65 -46.90 -14.49
CA LEU A 309 -6.69 -46.15 -15.75
C LEU A 309 -8.05 -46.28 -16.45
N GLU A 310 -8.62 -47.48 -16.51
CA GLU A 310 -9.95 -47.72 -17.08
C GLU A 310 -11.05 -47.00 -16.28
N LYS A 311 -10.97 -47.00 -14.94
CA LYS A 311 -11.86 -46.19 -14.08
C LYS A 311 -11.73 -44.69 -14.31
N ARG A 312 -10.58 -44.23 -14.80
CA ARG A 312 -10.29 -42.82 -15.11
C ARG A 312 -10.58 -42.46 -16.57
N GLY A 313 -11.11 -43.42 -17.36
CA GLY A 313 -11.54 -43.20 -18.74
C GLY A 313 -10.45 -43.30 -19.81
N VAL A 314 -9.31 -43.94 -19.51
CA VAL A 314 -8.22 -44.17 -20.48
C VAL A 314 -8.38 -45.56 -21.10
N ASP A 315 -8.51 -45.65 -22.43
CA ASP A 315 -8.65 -46.92 -23.16
C ASP A 315 -7.28 -47.62 -23.26
N THR A 316 -7.14 -48.84 -22.72
CA THR A 316 -5.85 -49.53 -22.52
C THR A 316 -5.69 -50.78 -23.41
N LYS A 317 -6.35 -50.79 -24.57
CA LYS A 317 -6.32 -51.94 -25.51
C LYS A 317 -4.94 -52.24 -26.12
N ASP A 318 -4.05 -51.24 -26.21
CA ASP A 318 -2.71 -51.39 -26.78
C ASP A 318 -1.58 -51.49 -25.73
N GLY A 319 -1.92 -51.77 -24.46
CA GLY A 319 -0.95 -51.83 -23.37
C GLY A 319 -0.65 -50.47 -22.73
N VAL A 320 -0.03 -50.48 -21.54
CA VAL A 320 0.09 -49.31 -20.64
C VAL A 320 1.15 -48.27 -21.11
N GLU A 321 1.71 -48.44 -22.31
CA GLU A 321 2.75 -47.55 -22.87
C GLU A 321 2.21 -46.44 -23.81
N GLY A 322 0.90 -46.36 -24.03
CA GLY A 322 0.28 -45.33 -24.87
C GLY A 322 -0.21 -44.12 -24.09
N ALA A 323 0.67 -43.13 -23.84
CA ALA A 323 0.37 -41.68 -23.72
C ALA A 323 1.48 -40.93 -22.95
N TRP A 324 2.69 -40.87 -23.51
CA TRP A 324 3.65 -39.82 -23.16
C TRP A 324 3.98 -39.06 -24.44
N GLU A 325 3.22 -37.99 -24.66
CA GLU A 325 3.39 -37.04 -25.75
C GLU A 325 4.63 -36.18 -25.44
N GLY A 326 5.80 -36.66 -25.88
CA GLY A 326 7.09 -36.03 -25.66
C GLY A 326 8.20 -36.96 -26.14
N ARG A 327 8.66 -36.74 -27.37
CA ARG A 327 9.72 -37.52 -28.03
C ARG A 327 10.96 -37.55 -27.13
N ARG A 328 11.42 -38.75 -26.72
CA ARG A 328 12.69 -38.90 -26.00
C ARG A 328 13.82 -38.49 -26.95
N PRO A 329 14.69 -37.52 -26.60
CA PRO A 329 15.81 -37.15 -27.48
C PRO A 329 16.75 -38.35 -27.63
N GLY A 330 17.11 -38.64 -28.87
CA GLY A 330 18.00 -39.74 -29.21
C GLY A 330 19.41 -39.49 -28.69
N ALA A 331 20.15 -40.56 -28.39
CA ALA A 331 21.53 -40.46 -27.87
C ALA A 331 22.46 -39.62 -28.78
N GLU A 332 22.15 -39.53 -30.07
CA GLU A 332 22.90 -38.71 -31.04
C GLU A 332 22.66 -37.20 -30.87
N GLU A 333 21.43 -36.79 -30.52
CA GLU A 333 21.08 -35.38 -30.27
C GLU A 333 21.78 -34.87 -29.00
N VAL A 334 21.88 -35.72 -27.97
CA VAL A 334 22.62 -35.42 -26.73
C VAL A 334 24.12 -35.26 -27.01
N ARG A 335 24.68 -36.08 -27.90
CA ARG A 335 26.10 -36.00 -28.30
C ARG A 335 26.42 -34.73 -29.10
N GLY A 336 25.48 -34.29 -29.95
CA GLY A 336 25.61 -33.02 -30.68
C GLY A 336 25.62 -31.80 -29.76
N LEU A 337 24.81 -31.80 -28.70
CA LEU A 337 24.76 -30.73 -27.71
C LEU A 337 26.01 -30.69 -26.83
N GLU A 338 26.60 -31.85 -26.49
CA GLU A 338 27.89 -31.91 -25.78
C GLU A 338 29.05 -31.35 -26.61
N ALA A 339 29.09 -31.61 -27.92
CA ALA A 339 30.13 -31.09 -28.80
C ALA A 339 30.06 -29.55 -28.94
N LEU A 340 28.86 -28.99 -28.98
CA LEU A 340 28.62 -27.55 -29.10
C LEU A 340 28.96 -26.80 -27.78
N ALA A 341 28.68 -27.42 -26.64
CA ALA A 341 29.11 -26.94 -25.33
C ALA A 341 30.64 -26.96 -25.16
N GLN A 342 31.33 -27.96 -25.73
CA GLN A 342 32.79 -28.02 -25.73
C GLN A 342 33.44 -26.95 -26.64
N GLY A 343 32.79 -26.60 -27.75
CA GLY A 343 33.25 -25.52 -28.66
C GLY A 343 33.19 -24.13 -28.02
N LEU A 344 32.17 -23.87 -27.20
CA LEU A 344 31.99 -22.56 -26.55
C LEU A 344 32.98 -22.32 -25.39
N GLY A 345 33.56 -23.39 -24.83
CA GLY A 345 34.54 -23.32 -23.73
C GLY A 345 35.96 -22.91 -24.13
N ARG A 346 36.30 -22.88 -25.43
CA ARG A 346 37.66 -22.58 -25.93
C ARG A 346 37.86 -21.16 -26.50
N GLY A 347 36.83 -20.31 -26.51
CA GLY A 347 36.87 -18.97 -27.13
C GLY A 347 37.20 -17.79 -26.22
N ARG A 348 37.83 -17.98 -25.06
CA ARG A 348 38.09 -16.89 -24.09
C ARG A 348 39.56 -16.86 -23.62
N LYS A 349 40.50 -16.66 -24.54
CA LYS A 349 41.87 -16.14 -24.32
C LYS A 349 42.56 -15.92 -25.68
N GLU A 350 43.32 -14.83 -25.83
CA GLU A 350 43.97 -14.25 -27.04
C GLU A 350 43.04 -13.31 -27.85
N ASP A 351 43.31 -12.05 -28.20
CA ASP A 351 44.41 -11.05 -28.09
C ASP A 351 43.76 -9.64 -28.22
N ILE A 352 44.12 -8.56 -27.51
CA ILE A 352 45.28 -7.62 -27.52
C ILE A 352 45.56 -6.88 -28.87
N ARG A 353 45.24 -5.57 -28.86
CA ARG A 353 45.91 -4.36 -29.43
C ARG A 353 46.26 -4.19 -30.93
N MET A 354 46.23 -2.88 -31.27
CA MET A 354 46.92 -2.11 -32.35
C MET A 354 46.18 -2.03 -33.70
N GLU A 355 45.73 -0.82 -34.10
CA GLU A 355 46.42 0.13 -35.04
C GLU A 355 46.42 -0.44 -36.48
N ASP A 356 46.16 0.25 -37.58
CA ASP A 356 46.04 1.65 -37.98
C ASP A 356 45.56 1.60 -39.47
N ALA A 357 45.14 2.75 -40.00
CA ALA A 357 45.12 3.13 -41.41
C ALA A 357 44.15 2.48 -42.43
N GLY A 358 43.32 3.35 -43.02
CA GLY A 358 43.60 3.71 -44.42
C GLY A 358 42.52 3.43 -45.48
N ALA A 359 41.80 4.50 -45.82
CA ALA A 359 41.54 5.01 -47.17
C ALA A 359 40.47 4.36 -48.10
N GLY A 360 39.69 5.26 -48.73
CA GLY A 360 38.98 5.10 -50.01
C GLY A 360 37.46 5.25 -49.89
N ALA A 361 36.87 6.46 -49.94
CA ALA A 361 36.54 7.26 -51.16
C ALA A 361 35.40 6.58 -51.99
N VAL A 362 34.33 7.19 -52.51
CA VAL A 362 33.89 8.54 -52.96
C VAL A 362 32.34 8.49 -52.99
N ASP A 363 31.56 9.54 -52.68
CA ASP A 363 30.87 10.44 -53.64
C ASP A 363 29.73 11.11 -52.81
N GLY A 364 29.30 12.38 -52.88
CA GLY A 364 29.45 13.51 -53.80
C GLY A 364 28.13 14.32 -53.73
N GLY A 365 28.20 15.66 -53.62
CA GLY A 365 27.05 16.59 -53.71
C GLY A 365 26.84 17.45 -52.46
N GLU A 366 27.48 18.63 -52.35
CA GLU A 366 27.02 19.95 -52.81
C GLU A 366 25.97 20.61 -51.91
N GLU A 367 26.40 21.54 -51.05
CA GLU A 367 25.90 22.93 -51.04
C GLU A 367 26.83 23.81 -50.19
N MET A 368 27.25 24.95 -50.76
CA MET A 368 28.18 25.90 -50.16
C MET A 368 27.45 27.01 -49.40
N ASP A 369 28.09 27.39 -48.30
CA ASP A 369 27.83 28.57 -47.46
C ASP A 369 28.10 29.90 -48.16
N THR A 370 27.32 30.88 -47.75
CA THR A 370 27.70 32.29 -47.56
C THR A 370 27.42 32.58 -46.08
N SER A 371 28.34 33.03 -45.22
CA SER A 371 29.65 33.69 -45.38
C SER A 371 30.57 33.40 -44.20
#